data_AF-F8BZY8-F1
#
_entry.id   AF-F8BZY8-F1
#
_cell.length_a   1.000
_cell.length_b   1.000
_cell.length_c   1.000
_cell.angle_alpha   90.00
_cell.angle_beta   90.00
_cell.angle_gamma   90.00
#
_symmetry.space_group_name_H-M   'P 1'
#
loop_
_entity.id
_entity.type
_entity.pdbx_description
1 polymer ?
#
loop_
_entity_poly.entity_id
_entity_poly.type
_entity_poly.pdbx_seq_one_letter_code
_entity_poly.pdbx_strand_id
1 'polypeptide(L)'
;MNEATNKAAAEKNAAKMEEIKKRQQLLFDAFRYKDVLGGRYFAPAVDLEREIGAKLSDTYYGHRVLTDSFLDFFGGTLLQQIELNNQVGWPKEEQNYATCLMMYLMIFRSIRASDIASVHAYPLQGYIIQRSIKDQAFVLCAAASGIAGFGRLFGWEGLPEGQPPEARQDLVIKNRRKVEGMIKDRLIGSKSDLNPETIKLLLKLDQMFNIEAHRGLFSLFRESHKLLVEHKLDVSLVPPPDPLRDAMFVNRATETNWMVHRLVPYMRRQDTPADEQWVKNWKILDDHFRWMVEGLGAIGKEIATAFIEFIDSKFKFDASTHYSEPKIVEPRERF
;
A
#
# COMPACT_ATOMS: atom_id res chain seq x y z
N MET A 1 -2.99 -37.06 40.94
CA MET A 1 -2.11 -37.18 39.76
C MET A 1 -1.84 -35.84 39.02
N ASN A 2 -2.38 -34.70 39.47
CA ASN A 2 -2.22 -33.39 38.77
C ASN A 2 -1.18 -32.44 39.38
N GLU A 3 -0.87 -32.50 40.68
CA GLU A 3 0.08 -31.54 41.29
C GLU A 3 1.55 -31.80 40.95
N ALA A 4 1.98 -33.06 40.96
CA ALA A 4 3.37 -33.42 40.65
C ALA A 4 3.74 -33.10 39.19
N THR A 5 2.79 -33.33 38.27
CA THR A 5 2.94 -33.04 36.84
C THR A 5 2.97 -31.52 36.58
N ASN A 6 2.14 -30.75 37.29
CA ASN A 6 2.14 -29.28 37.21
C ASN A 6 3.41 -28.67 37.81
N LYS A 7 3.92 -29.22 38.91
CA LYS A 7 5.18 -28.78 39.53
C LYS A 7 6.39 -29.06 38.63
N ALA A 8 6.47 -30.26 38.05
CA ALA A 8 7.53 -30.61 37.10
C ALA A 8 7.48 -29.75 35.82
N ALA A 9 6.29 -29.42 35.32
CA ALA A 9 6.12 -28.50 34.21
C ALA A 9 6.55 -27.06 34.55
N ALA A 10 6.24 -26.59 35.76
CA ALA A 10 6.66 -25.27 36.25
C ALA A 10 8.19 -25.17 36.44
N GLU A 11 8.82 -26.20 37.01
CA GLU A 11 10.27 -26.28 37.18
C GLU A 11 11.00 -26.33 35.83
N LYS A 12 10.47 -27.09 34.87
CA LYS A 12 11.00 -27.13 33.49
C LYS A 12 10.86 -25.78 32.78
N ASN A 13 9.75 -25.08 32.98
CA ASN A 13 9.55 -23.73 32.44
C ASN A 13 10.51 -22.72 33.08
N ALA A 14 10.73 -22.79 34.40
CA ALA A 14 11.67 -21.92 35.12
C ALA A 14 13.12 -22.14 34.64
N ALA A 15 13.55 -23.40 34.49
CA ALA A 15 14.87 -23.73 33.97
C ALA A 15 15.07 -23.20 32.53
N LYS A 16 14.04 -23.30 31.69
CA LYS A 16 14.08 -22.78 30.32
C LYS A 16 14.14 -21.25 30.28
N MET A 17 13.44 -20.56 31.19
CA MET A 17 13.52 -19.09 31.30
C MET A 17 14.91 -18.63 31.74
N GLU A 18 15.54 -19.32 32.69
CA GLU A 18 16.93 -19.01 33.09
C GLU A 18 17.94 -19.27 31.97
N GLU A 19 17.76 -20.33 31.18
CA GLU A 19 18.58 -20.55 30.00
C GLU A 19 18.40 -19.41 28.96
N ILE A 20 17.17 -18.94 28.72
CA ILE A 20 16.90 -17.81 27.82
C ILE A 20 17.61 -16.55 28.31
N LYS A 21 17.50 -16.20 29.60
CA LYS A 21 18.19 -15.03 30.18
C LYS A 21 19.70 -15.14 29.99
N LYS A 22 20.28 -16.32 30.26
CA LYS A 22 21.71 -16.56 30.05
C LYS A 22 22.11 -16.38 28.58
N ARG A 23 21.31 -16.88 27.63
CA ARG A 23 21.56 -16.70 26.18
C ARG A 23 21.46 -15.24 25.76
N GLN A 24 20.48 -14.49 26.28
CA GLN A 24 20.34 -13.04 26.03
C GLN A 24 21.53 -12.26 26.59
N GLN A 25 22.01 -12.62 27.79
CA GLN A 25 23.18 -11.98 28.39
C GLN A 25 24.43 -12.19 27.53
N LEU A 26 24.64 -13.38 26.97
CA LEU A 26 25.76 -13.64 26.05
C LEU A 26 25.73 -12.71 24.83
N LEU A 27 24.54 -12.46 24.27
CA LEU A 27 24.39 -11.49 23.16
C LEU A 27 24.71 -10.07 23.61
N PHE A 28 24.22 -9.70 24.80
CA PHE A 28 24.49 -8.38 25.37
C PHE A 28 25.99 -8.16 25.59
N ASP A 29 26.67 -9.12 26.22
CA ASP A 29 28.10 -9.01 26.51
C ASP A 29 28.94 -8.97 25.23
N ALA A 30 28.54 -9.71 24.18
CA ALA A 30 29.28 -9.78 22.92
C ALA A 30 29.07 -8.54 22.02
N PHE A 31 27.87 -7.95 22.00
CA PHE A 31 27.49 -6.91 21.03
C PHE A 31 27.20 -5.54 21.66
N ARG A 32 27.34 -5.39 22.98
CA ARG A 32 27.25 -4.10 23.66
C ARG A 32 28.43 -3.20 23.29
N TYR A 33 28.12 -1.93 23.05
CA TYR A 33 29.09 -0.86 22.93
C TYR A 33 28.54 0.39 23.62
N LYS A 34 29.30 0.99 24.55
CA LYS A 34 28.86 2.13 25.37
C LYS A 34 27.46 1.94 25.97
N ASP A 35 27.23 0.78 26.61
CA ASP A 35 25.96 0.38 27.25
C ASP A 35 24.76 0.18 26.31
N VAL A 36 24.97 0.27 24.99
CA VAL A 36 23.93 0.04 23.98
C VAL A 36 24.20 -1.27 23.23
N LEU A 37 23.21 -2.17 23.20
CA LEU A 37 23.25 -3.37 22.36
C LEU A 37 23.27 -2.96 20.88
N GLY A 38 24.27 -3.42 20.12
CA GLY A 38 24.46 -3.00 18.73
C GLY A 38 25.02 -1.58 18.58
N GLY A 39 25.50 -0.96 19.66
CA GLY A 39 25.88 0.45 19.70
C GLY A 39 27.05 0.87 18.79
N ARG A 40 27.84 -0.08 18.27
CA ARG A 40 29.07 0.24 17.52
C ARG A 40 28.79 0.70 16.09
N TYR A 41 27.85 0.05 15.40
CA TYR A 41 27.57 0.30 13.98
C TYR A 41 26.08 0.42 13.69
N PHE A 42 25.22 -0.30 14.42
CA PHE A 42 23.78 -0.26 14.18
C PHE A 42 23.14 1.00 14.75
N ALA A 43 23.44 1.38 15.99
CA ALA A 43 22.88 2.62 16.56
C ALA A 43 23.24 3.88 15.74
N PRO A 44 24.50 4.10 15.30
CA PRO A 44 24.82 5.19 14.39
C PRO A 44 24.08 5.13 13.04
N ALA A 45 23.83 3.93 12.51
CA ALA A 45 23.03 3.78 11.29
C ALA A 45 21.58 4.24 11.52
N VAL A 46 20.96 3.84 12.64
CA VAL A 46 19.60 4.29 13.00
C VAL A 46 19.51 5.81 13.17
N ASP A 47 20.54 6.44 13.75
CA ASP A 47 20.58 7.90 13.86
C ASP A 47 20.68 8.57 12.48
N LEU A 48 21.52 8.03 11.59
CA LEU A 48 21.67 8.53 10.22
C LEU A 48 20.40 8.32 9.37
N GLU A 49 19.68 7.20 9.54
CA GLU A 49 18.38 6.95 8.91
C GLU A 49 17.37 8.07 9.25
N ARG A 50 17.32 8.49 10.52
CA ARG A 50 16.44 9.58 10.98
C ARG A 50 16.84 10.93 10.38
N GLU A 51 18.14 11.23 10.32
CA GLU A 51 18.63 12.48 9.73
C GLU A 51 18.28 12.57 8.24
N ILE A 52 18.51 11.50 7.48
CA ILE A 52 18.20 11.45 6.05
C ILE A 52 16.69 11.51 5.82
N GLY A 53 15.91 10.78 6.62
CA GLY A 53 14.45 10.82 6.58
C GLY A 53 13.85 12.20 6.87
N ALA A 54 14.43 12.93 7.82
CA ALA A 54 14.05 14.32 8.10
C ALA A 54 14.32 15.22 6.89
N LYS A 55 15.49 15.10 6.25
CA LYS A 55 15.82 15.85 5.02
C LYS A 55 14.85 15.57 3.88
N LEU A 56 14.41 14.32 3.68
CA LEU A 56 13.38 13.98 2.71
C LEU A 56 12.07 14.70 3.03
N SER A 57 11.65 14.67 4.30
CA SER A 57 10.41 15.31 4.75
C SER A 57 10.44 16.83 4.57
N ASP A 58 11.58 17.46 4.85
CA ASP A 58 11.78 18.90 4.67
C ASP A 58 11.81 19.28 3.18
N THR A 59 12.52 18.49 2.36
CA THR A 59 12.65 18.73 0.91
C THR A 59 11.31 18.59 0.19
N TYR A 60 10.52 17.59 0.58
CA TYR A 60 9.21 17.28 -0.01
C TYR A 60 8.07 17.62 0.96
N TYR A 61 8.16 18.76 1.63
CA TYR A 61 7.19 19.18 2.66
C TYR A 61 5.73 19.16 2.17
N GLY A 62 5.46 19.65 0.95
CA GLY A 62 4.11 19.64 0.38
C GLY A 62 3.52 18.23 0.25
N HIS A 63 4.34 17.26 -0.19
CA HIS A 63 3.94 15.85 -0.23
C HIS A 63 3.68 15.30 1.18
N ARG A 64 4.52 15.66 2.17
CA ARG A 64 4.35 15.23 3.56
C ARG A 64 3.04 15.72 4.15
N VAL A 65 2.75 17.02 4.01
CA VAL A 65 1.51 17.64 4.49
C VAL A 65 0.29 16.99 3.87
N LEU A 66 0.31 16.77 2.55
CA LEU A 66 -0.80 16.14 1.83
C LEU A 66 -1.01 14.68 2.27
N THR A 67 0.05 13.89 2.34
CA THR A 67 -0.02 12.48 2.76
C THR A 67 -0.50 12.34 4.20
N ASP A 68 -0.05 13.19 5.11
CA ASP A 68 -0.49 13.17 6.51
C ASP A 68 -1.96 13.56 6.65
N SER A 69 -2.39 14.61 5.95
CA SER A 69 -3.79 15.03 5.94
C SER A 69 -4.69 13.94 5.35
N PHE A 70 -4.25 13.29 4.26
CA PHE A 70 -4.96 12.17 3.65
C PHE A 70 -5.05 10.97 4.60
N LEU A 71 -3.96 10.60 5.28
CA LEU A 71 -3.96 9.47 6.21
C LEU A 71 -4.82 9.73 7.44
N ASP A 72 -4.82 10.94 7.98
CA ASP A 72 -5.71 11.30 9.08
C ASP A 72 -7.18 11.19 8.65
N PHE A 73 -7.52 11.75 7.50
CA PHE A 73 -8.87 11.65 6.91
C PHE A 73 -9.29 10.20 6.62
N PHE A 74 -8.42 9.42 5.99
CA PHE A 74 -8.70 8.03 5.64
C PHE A 74 -8.82 7.16 6.90
N GLY A 75 -7.89 7.29 7.85
CA GLY A 75 -7.91 6.58 9.13
C GLY A 75 -9.15 6.91 9.96
N GLY A 76 -9.50 8.20 10.05
CA GLY A 76 -10.72 8.66 10.72
C GLY A 76 -11.98 8.07 10.09
N THR A 77 -12.08 8.08 8.75
CA THR A 77 -13.21 7.48 8.04
C THR A 77 -13.31 5.98 8.30
N LEU A 78 -12.19 5.26 8.31
CA LEU A 78 -12.13 3.83 8.58
C LEU A 78 -12.62 3.51 10.00
N LEU A 79 -12.15 4.26 10.99
CA LEU A 79 -12.55 4.10 12.39
C LEU A 79 -14.04 4.42 12.59
N GLN A 80 -14.56 5.45 11.93
CA GLN A 80 -15.99 5.79 11.96
C GLN A 80 -16.85 4.64 11.42
N GLN A 81 -16.45 4.00 10.31
CA GLN A 81 -17.19 2.85 9.77
C GLN A 81 -17.13 1.63 10.71
N ILE A 82 -15.98 1.38 11.35
CA ILE A 82 -15.84 0.32 12.36
C ILE A 82 -16.76 0.60 13.55
N GLU A 83 -16.77 1.83 14.06
CA GLU A 83 -17.65 2.24 15.16
C GLU A 83 -19.11 2.07 14.80
N LEU A 84 -19.54 2.52 13.61
CA LEU A 84 -20.89 2.32 13.13
C LEU A 84 -21.27 0.83 13.10
N ASN A 85 -20.40 -0.04 12.56
CA ASN A 85 -20.65 -1.48 12.54
C ASN A 85 -20.74 -2.10 13.94
N ASN A 86 -19.97 -1.60 14.91
CA ASN A 86 -20.05 -2.06 16.29
C ASN A 86 -21.36 -1.62 16.97
N GLN A 87 -21.90 -0.46 16.59
CA GLN A 87 -23.14 0.09 17.16
C GLN A 87 -24.40 -0.54 16.56
N VAL A 88 -24.48 -0.65 15.23
CA VAL A 88 -25.71 -1.08 14.52
C VAL A 88 -25.60 -2.46 13.86
N GLY A 89 -24.43 -3.11 13.94
CA GLY A 89 -24.15 -4.40 13.32
C GLY A 89 -23.71 -4.28 11.85
N TRP A 90 -23.26 -5.40 11.29
CA TRP A 90 -22.87 -5.50 9.88
C TRP A 90 -24.10 -5.47 8.96
N PRO A 91 -24.02 -4.82 7.77
CA PRO A 91 -25.12 -4.81 6.81
C PRO A 91 -25.40 -6.22 6.29
N LYS A 92 -26.66 -6.68 6.44
CA LYS A 92 -27.05 -8.08 6.16
C LYS A 92 -27.18 -8.39 4.68
N GLU A 93 -27.61 -7.42 3.88
CA GLU A 93 -27.84 -7.55 2.44
C GLU A 93 -26.53 -7.39 1.62
N GLU A 94 -25.46 -6.93 2.26
CA GLU A 94 -24.17 -6.60 1.65
C GLU A 94 -23.09 -7.57 2.15
N GLN A 95 -23.15 -8.80 1.64
CA GLN A 95 -22.38 -9.94 2.13
C GLN A 95 -20.86 -9.70 2.12
N ASN A 96 -20.34 -8.88 1.21
CA ASN A 96 -18.92 -8.63 1.07
C ASN A 96 -18.45 -7.31 1.72
N TYR A 97 -19.31 -6.59 2.43
CA TYR A 97 -18.93 -5.31 3.04
C TYR A 97 -17.78 -5.47 4.06
N ALA A 98 -17.82 -6.51 4.90
CA ALA A 98 -16.76 -6.78 5.86
C ALA A 98 -15.40 -7.01 5.17
N THR A 99 -15.39 -7.79 4.09
CA THR A 99 -14.20 -8.02 3.26
C THR A 99 -13.69 -6.71 2.66
N CYS A 100 -14.59 -5.87 2.14
CA CYS A 100 -14.24 -4.57 1.59
C CYS A 100 -13.59 -3.66 2.64
N LEU A 101 -14.18 -3.54 3.83
CA LEU A 101 -13.64 -2.74 4.92
C LEU A 101 -12.26 -3.24 5.36
N MET A 102 -12.05 -4.55 5.41
CA MET A 102 -10.74 -5.12 5.73
C MET A 102 -9.69 -4.85 4.64
N MET A 103 -10.08 -4.79 3.37
CA MET A 103 -9.16 -4.35 2.31
C MET A 103 -8.70 -2.91 2.53
N TYR A 104 -9.58 -1.98 2.89
CA TYR A 104 -9.18 -0.61 3.24
C TYR A 104 -8.23 -0.57 4.44
N LEU A 105 -8.48 -1.37 5.48
CA LEU A 105 -7.56 -1.48 6.62
C LEU A 105 -6.17 -1.98 6.18
N MET A 106 -6.10 -2.96 5.26
CA MET A 106 -4.83 -3.45 4.72
C MET A 106 -4.11 -2.40 3.87
N ILE A 107 -4.85 -1.65 3.05
CA ILE A 107 -4.32 -0.53 2.28
C ILE A 107 -3.77 0.56 3.22
N PHE A 108 -4.52 0.99 4.22
CA PHE A 108 -4.08 1.98 5.21
C PHE A 108 -2.75 1.56 5.85
N ARG A 109 -2.67 0.32 6.36
CA ARG A 109 -1.44 -0.21 6.97
C ARG A 109 -0.28 -0.29 5.97
N SER A 110 -0.55 -0.63 4.71
CA SER A 110 0.47 -0.69 3.67
C SER A 110 1.02 0.70 3.33
N ILE A 111 0.15 1.71 3.21
CA ILE A 111 0.57 3.11 2.98
C ILE A 111 1.44 3.57 4.15
N ARG A 112 1.03 3.33 5.40
CA ARG A 112 1.85 3.66 6.57
C ARG A 112 3.20 2.94 6.58
N ALA A 113 3.24 1.65 6.23
CA ALA A 113 4.51 0.91 6.14
C ALA A 113 5.43 1.49 5.05
N SER A 114 4.86 1.87 3.91
CA SER A 114 5.57 2.51 2.81
C SER A 114 6.17 3.86 3.21
N ASP A 115 5.38 4.70 3.90
CA ASP A 115 5.83 5.99 4.40
C ASP A 115 6.93 5.84 5.45
N ILE A 116 6.76 4.92 6.41
CA ILE A 116 7.77 4.66 7.46
C ILE A 116 9.10 4.25 6.82
N ALA A 117 9.08 3.38 5.81
CA ALA A 117 10.30 3.04 5.10
C ALA A 117 10.97 4.27 4.47
N SER A 118 10.18 5.15 3.82
CA SER A 118 10.71 6.34 3.17
C SER A 118 11.32 7.36 4.16
N VAL A 119 10.63 7.66 5.27
CA VAL A 119 11.09 8.63 6.28
C VAL A 119 12.14 8.05 7.22
N HIS A 120 12.60 6.83 6.97
CA HIS A 120 13.75 6.20 7.61
C HIS A 120 14.84 5.88 6.58
N ALA A 121 14.99 6.70 5.53
CA ALA A 121 16.03 6.62 4.50
C ALA A 121 15.92 5.47 3.48
N TYR A 122 14.78 4.77 3.41
CA TYR A 122 14.55 3.67 2.48
C TYR A 122 13.40 3.95 1.49
N PRO A 123 13.44 5.05 0.70
CA PRO A 123 12.38 5.42 -0.24
C PRO A 123 12.11 4.36 -1.30
N LEU A 124 13.13 3.61 -1.76
CA LEU A 124 12.92 2.51 -2.71
C LEU A 124 12.24 1.29 -2.07
N GLN A 125 12.43 1.04 -0.77
CA GLN A 125 11.65 0.00 -0.07
C GLN A 125 10.20 0.44 0.09
N GLY A 126 9.97 1.72 0.41
CA GLY A 126 8.63 2.32 0.36
C GLY A 126 7.99 2.18 -1.02
N TYR A 127 8.73 2.51 -2.08
CA TYR A 127 8.30 2.44 -3.48
C TYR A 127 7.87 1.03 -3.90
N ILE A 128 8.58 -0.01 -3.43
CA ILE A 128 8.20 -1.41 -3.68
C ILE A 128 6.84 -1.73 -3.05
N ILE A 129 6.58 -1.27 -1.82
CA ILE A 129 5.29 -1.48 -1.14
C ILE A 129 4.14 -0.80 -1.91
N GLN A 130 4.40 0.35 -2.54
CA GLN A 130 3.42 1.07 -3.38
C GLN A 130 2.88 0.24 -4.55
N ARG A 131 3.62 -0.78 -5.02
CA ARG A 131 3.08 -1.75 -5.96
C ARG A 131 1.85 -2.44 -5.36
N SER A 132 1.98 -3.03 -4.17
CA SER A 132 0.89 -3.77 -3.52
C SER A 132 -0.34 -2.88 -3.30
N ILE A 133 -0.10 -1.62 -2.91
CA ILE A 133 -1.15 -0.61 -2.72
C ILE A 133 -1.90 -0.34 -4.04
N LYS A 134 -1.17 -0.10 -5.13
CA LYS A 134 -1.77 0.11 -6.47
C LYS A 134 -2.66 -1.04 -6.88
N ASP A 135 -2.20 -2.27 -6.71
CA ASP A 135 -2.96 -3.46 -7.08
C ASP A 135 -4.22 -3.64 -6.24
N GLN A 136 -4.14 -3.40 -4.93
CA GLN A 136 -5.32 -3.43 -4.08
C GLN A 136 -6.32 -2.33 -4.45
N ALA A 137 -5.82 -1.14 -4.80
CA ALA A 137 -6.66 -0.06 -5.33
C ALA A 137 -7.31 -0.44 -6.67
N PHE A 138 -6.60 -1.17 -7.55
CA PHE A 138 -7.19 -1.69 -8.80
C PHE A 138 -8.32 -2.69 -8.52
N VAL A 139 -8.13 -3.60 -7.56
CA VAL A 139 -9.16 -4.57 -7.14
C VAL A 139 -10.37 -3.85 -6.56
N LEU A 140 -10.18 -2.87 -5.67
CA LEU A 140 -11.29 -2.07 -5.12
C LEU A 140 -11.99 -1.24 -6.18
N CYS A 141 -11.24 -0.62 -7.09
CA CYS A 141 -11.78 0.11 -8.23
C CYS A 141 -12.63 -0.81 -9.12
N ALA A 142 -12.20 -2.05 -9.33
CA ALA A 142 -12.95 -3.04 -10.09
C ALA A 142 -14.25 -3.43 -9.38
N ALA A 143 -14.23 -3.60 -8.05
CA ALA A 143 -15.43 -3.82 -7.25
C ALA A 143 -16.40 -2.63 -7.36
N ALA A 144 -15.91 -1.43 -7.04
CA ALA A 144 -16.69 -0.20 -7.02
C ALA A 144 -17.26 0.19 -8.39
N SER A 145 -16.58 -0.19 -9.48
CA SER A 145 -17.05 0.04 -10.85
C SER A 145 -17.94 -1.08 -11.40
N GLY A 146 -18.21 -2.15 -10.62
CA GLY A 146 -18.96 -3.31 -11.08
C GLY A 146 -18.27 -4.13 -12.18
N ILE A 147 -16.94 -4.01 -12.31
CA ILE A 147 -16.13 -4.79 -13.28
C ILE A 147 -16.11 -6.27 -12.88
N ALA A 148 -16.04 -6.55 -11.58
CA ALA A 148 -16.08 -7.89 -11.02
C ALA A 148 -16.58 -7.86 -9.57
N GLY A 149 -17.35 -8.89 -9.17
CA GLY A 149 -17.75 -9.10 -7.78
C GLY A 149 -16.66 -9.78 -6.96
N PHE A 150 -16.80 -9.77 -5.63
CA PHE A 150 -15.79 -10.30 -4.71
C PHE A 150 -15.47 -11.78 -4.96
N GLY A 151 -16.46 -12.62 -5.27
CA GLY A 151 -16.22 -14.03 -5.63
C GLY A 151 -15.20 -14.19 -6.77
N ARG A 152 -15.36 -13.41 -7.84
CA ARG A 152 -14.42 -13.36 -8.96
C ARG A 152 -13.07 -12.75 -8.56
N LEU A 153 -13.09 -11.62 -7.87
CA LEU A 153 -11.87 -10.88 -7.47
C LEU A 153 -10.93 -11.75 -6.62
N PHE A 154 -11.50 -12.57 -5.73
CA PHE A 154 -10.74 -13.44 -4.86
C PHE A 154 -10.53 -14.85 -5.44
N GLY A 155 -11.01 -15.12 -6.66
CA GLY A 155 -10.82 -16.40 -7.36
C GLY A 155 -11.65 -17.56 -6.81
N TRP A 156 -12.71 -17.27 -6.05
CA TRP A 156 -13.62 -18.25 -5.46
C TRP A 156 -14.66 -18.77 -6.46
N GLU A 157 -14.91 -18.05 -7.54
CA GLU A 157 -15.80 -18.49 -8.61
C GLU A 157 -15.17 -19.64 -9.44
N GLY A 158 -16.00 -20.61 -9.83
CA GLY A 158 -15.59 -21.73 -10.66
C GLY A 158 -14.79 -22.82 -9.93
N LEU A 159 -14.84 -22.84 -8.59
CA LEU A 159 -14.33 -23.95 -7.80
C LEU A 159 -15.27 -25.17 -7.88
N PRO A 160 -14.75 -26.41 -7.83
CA PRO A 160 -15.60 -27.60 -7.80
C PRO A 160 -16.53 -27.60 -6.58
N GLU A 161 -17.75 -28.10 -6.77
CA GLU A 161 -18.76 -28.17 -5.71
C GLU A 161 -18.26 -28.96 -4.49
N GLY A 162 -18.55 -28.45 -3.29
CA GLY A 162 -18.13 -29.06 -2.02
C GLY A 162 -16.64 -28.88 -1.66
N GLN A 163 -15.84 -28.20 -2.47
CA GLN A 163 -14.43 -27.93 -2.16
C GLN A 163 -14.24 -26.49 -1.68
N PRO A 164 -13.82 -26.27 -0.43
CA PRO A 164 -13.57 -24.92 0.05
C PRO A 164 -12.31 -24.32 -0.61
N PRO A 165 -12.18 -22.98 -0.72
CA PRO A 165 -11.04 -22.33 -1.36
C PRO A 165 -9.66 -22.79 -0.86
N GLU A 166 -9.56 -23.14 0.43
CA GLU A 166 -8.36 -23.67 1.09
C GLU A 166 -7.90 -25.01 0.51
N ALA A 167 -8.83 -25.84 0.04
CA ALA A 167 -8.53 -27.14 -0.55
C ALA A 167 -8.02 -27.06 -2.00
N ARG A 168 -8.28 -25.93 -2.69
CA ARG A 168 -7.93 -25.70 -4.11
C ARG A 168 -7.20 -24.39 -4.35
N GLN A 169 -6.23 -24.11 -3.48
CA GLN A 169 -5.38 -22.91 -3.58
C GLN A 169 -4.72 -22.75 -4.96
N ASP A 170 -4.41 -23.86 -5.65
CA ASP A 170 -3.90 -23.86 -7.02
C ASP A 170 -4.86 -23.19 -8.02
N LEU A 171 -6.15 -23.57 -7.97
CA LEU A 171 -7.19 -22.99 -8.82
C LEU A 171 -7.52 -21.57 -8.41
N VAL A 172 -7.61 -21.29 -7.11
CA VAL A 172 -7.86 -19.94 -6.59
C VAL A 172 -6.79 -18.97 -7.10
N ILE A 173 -5.50 -19.33 -7.00
CA ILE A 173 -4.39 -18.50 -7.50
C ILE A 173 -4.50 -18.31 -9.01
N LYS A 174 -4.81 -19.37 -9.77
CA LYS A 174 -4.97 -19.30 -11.23
C LYS A 174 -6.12 -18.37 -11.63
N ASN A 175 -7.27 -18.51 -10.98
CA ASN A 175 -8.45 -17.68 -11.23
C ASN A 175 -8.18 -16.22 -10.87
N ARG A 176 -7.54 -15.97 -9.72
CA ARG A 176 -7.14 -14.62 -9.29
C ARG A 176 -6.22 -13.95 -10.31
N ARG A 177 -5.16 -14.63 -10.77
CA ARG A 177 -4.26 -14.09 -11.80
C ARG A 177 -4.96 -13.72 -13.10
N LYS A 178 -5.94 -14.54 -13.53
CA LYS A 178 -6.76 -14.27 -14.72
C LYS A 178 -7.58 -12.99 -14.54
N VAL A 179 -8.14 -12.80 -13.34
CA VAL A 179 -8.96 -11.63 -13.00
C VAL A 179 -8.09 -10.38 -12.84
N GLU A 180 -6.94 -10.47 -12.18
CA GLU A 180 -5.93 -9.40 -12.09
C GLU A 180 -5.52 -8.91 -13.49
N GLY A 181 -5.23 -9.83 -14.43
CA GLY A 181 -4.92 -9.48 -15.81
C GLY A 181 -6.07 -8.77 -16.53
N MET A 182 -7.31 -9.25 -16.33
CA MET A 182 -8.51 -8.61 -16.89
C MET A 182 -8.74 -7.20 -16.33
N ILE A 183 -8.55 -7.00 -15.02
CA ILE A 183 -8.66 -5.69 -14.37
C ILE A 183 -7.61 -4.75 -14.94
N LYS A 184 -6.35 -5.19 -15.00
CA LYS A 184 -5.26 -4.41 -15.58
C LYS A 184 -5.57 -3.97 -17.01
N ASP A 185 -6.07 -4.88 -17.84
CA ASP A 185 -6.45 -4.59 -19.23
C ASP A 185 -7.57 -3.56 -19.33
N ARG A 186 -8.57 -3.60 -18.44
CA ARG A 186 -9.71 -2.66 -18.42
C ARG A 186 -9.36 -1.29 -17.82
N LEU A 187 -8.42 -1.25 -16.89
CA LEU A 187 -8.02 -0.01 -16.22
C LEU A 187 -6.95 0.74 -17.00
N ILE A 188 -5.88 0.07 -17.45
CA ILE A 188 -4.71 0.71 -18.07
C ILE A 188 -4.19 0.00 -19.32
N GLY A 189 -4.88 -1.03 -19.83
CA GLY A 189 -4.46 -1.80 -21.00
C GLY A 189 -5.30 -1.53 -22.24
N SER A 190 -5.22 -2.44 -23.21
CA SER A 190 -5.88 -2.29 -24.53
C SER A 190 -7.40 -2.28 -24.48
N LYS A 191 -8.00 -2.73 -23.37
CA LYS A 191 -9.45 -2.70 -23.13
C LYS A 191 -9.86 -1.51 -22.27
N SER A 192 -8.93 -0.62 -21.94
CA SER A 192 -9.26 0.68 -21.37
C SER A 192 -9.74 1.60 -22.50
N ASP A 193 -10.68 2.48 -22.18
CA ASP A 193 -11.16 3.56 -23.04
C ASP A 193 -10.26 4.82 -22.95
N LEU A 194 -9.04 4.66 -22.44
CA LEU A 194 -8.05 5.73 -22.33
C LEU A 194 -7.38 5.99 -23.67
N ASN A 195 -6.79 7.18 -23.80
CA ASN A 195 -5.98 7.53 -24.95
C ASN A 195 -4.80 6.54 -25.14
N PRO A 196 -4.45 6.16 -26.38
CA PRO A 196 -3.35 5.22 -26.65
C PRO A 196 -2.00 5.65 -26.06
N GLU A 197 -1.68 6.95 -26.11
CA GLU A 197 -0.44 7.46 -25.49
C GLU A 197 -0.51 7.41 -23.96
N THR A 198 -1.67 7.66 -23.35
CA THR A 198 -1.92 7.46 -21.92
C THR A 198 -1.66 6.01 -21.51
N ILE A 199 -2.23 5.04 -22.24
CA ILE A 199 -2.01 3.61 -22.02
C ILE A 199 -0.51 3.27 -22.06
N LYS A 200 0.19 3.73 -23.11
CA LYS A 200 1.63 3.49 -23.28
C LYS A 200 2.46 4.04 -22.13
N LEU A 201 2.16 5.26 -21.68
CA LEU A 201 2.85 5.91 -20.57
C LEU A 201 2.60 5.18 -19.23
N LEU A 202 1.35 4.82 -18.94
CA LEU A 202 0.98 4.09 -17.73
C LEU A 202 1.60 2.68 -17.68
N LEU A 203 1.64 1.98 -18.81
CA LEU A 203 2.29 0.67 -18.92
C LEU A 203 3.81 0.77 -18.77
N LYS A 204 4.44 1.80 -19.34
CA LYS A 204 5.87 2.07 -19.16
C LYS A 204 6.21 2.29 -17.69
N LEU A 205 5.43 3.13 -16.99
CA LEU A 205 5.57 3.31 -15.55
C LEU A 205 5.42 1.97 -14.82
N ASP A 206 4.34 1.22 -15.07
CA ASP A 206 4.08 -0.08 -14.44
C ASP A 206 5.24 -1.07 -14.62
N GLN A 207 5.87 -1.08 -15.80
CA GLN A 207 7.05 -1.90 -16.06
C GLN A 207 8.26 -1.47 -15.21
N MET A 208 8.52 -0.17 -15.07
CA MET A 208 9.58 0.34 -14.20
C MET A 208 9.35 -0.08 -12.73
N PHE A 209 8.11 -0.05 -12.24
CA PHE A 209 7.76 -0.56 -10.91
C PHE A 209 8.09 -2.05 -10.75
N ASN A 210 7.68 -2.87 -11.72
CA ASN A 210 7.90 -4.31 -11.66
C ASN A 210 9.39 -4.68 -11.64
N ILE A 211 10.24 -3.92 -12.35
CA ILE A 211 11.70 -4.15 -12.35
C ILE A 211 12.29 -3.96 -10.95
N GLU A 212 11.92 -2.90 -10.23
CA GLU A 212 12.44 -2.66 -8.89
C GLU A 212 11.89 -3.68 -7.88
N ALA A 213 10.58 -3.93 -7.92
CA ALA A 213 9.91 -4.81 -6.97
C ALA A 213 10.41 -6.26 -7.03
N HIS A 214 10.78 -6.77 -8.20
CA HIS A 214 11.19 -8.17 -8.33
C HIS A 214 12.65 -8.44 -8.02
N ARG A 215 13.54 -7.45 -8.18
CA ARG A 215 14.99 -7.72 -8.14
C ARG A 215 15.83 -6.61 -7.49
N GLY A 216 15.22 -5.50 -7.06
CA GLY A 216 15.94 -4.36 -6.47
C GLY A 216 17.05 -3.82 -7.37
N LEU A 217 16.89 -3.96 -8.69
CA LEU A 217 17.99 -3.74 -9.63
C LEU A 217 18.41 -2.28 -9.70
N PHE A 218 17.50 -1.32 -9.53
CA PHE A 218 17.90 0.09 -9.47
C PHE A 218 18.73 0.37 -8.22
N SER A 219 18.34 -0.20 -7.08
CA SER A 219 19.13 -0.11 -5.84
C SER A 219 20.54 -0.68 -6.05
N LEU A 220 20.65 -1.92 -6.53
CA LEU A 220 21.93 -2.60 -6.70
C LEU A 220 22.83 -1.97 -7.76
N PHE A 221 22.28 -1.69 -8.96
CA PHE A 221 23.07 -1.14 -10.06
C PHE A 221 23.60 0.26 -9.76
N ARG A 222 22.84 1.09 -9.04
CA ARG A 222 23.32 2.43 -8.65
C ARG A 222 24.47 2.37 -7.66
N GLU A 223 24.37 1.54 -6.62
CA GLU A 223 25.49 1.42 -5.66
C GLU A 223 26.71 0.77 -6.31
N SER A 224 26.49 -0.20 -7.22
CA SER A 224 27.56 -0.81 -8.00
C SER A 224 28.22 0.19 -8.96
N HIS A 225 27.47 1.11 -9.57
CA HIS A 225 28.01 2.15 -10.45
C HIS A 225 28.97 3.11 -9.70
N LYS A 226 28.61 3.55 -8.49
CA LYS A 226 29.49 4.42 -7.69
C LYS A 226 30.85 3.78 -7.43
N LEU A 227 30.85 2.48 -7.11
CA LEU A 227 32.07 1.76 -6.83
C LEU A 227 32.87 1.44 -8.09
N LEU A 228 32.21 0.89 -9.12
CA LEU A 228 32.87 0.31 -10.29
C LEU A 228 33.21 1.34 -11.38
N VAL A 229 32.44 2.44 -11.47
CA VAL A 229 32.58 3.46 -12.52
C VAL A 229 33.09 4.78 -11.94
N GLU A 230 32.50 5.26 -10.84
CA GLU A 230 32.92 6.53 -10.23
C GLU A 230 34.13 6.36 -9.30
N HIS A 231 34.56 5.12 -9.03
CA HIS A 231 35.66 4.77 -8.12
C HIS A 231 35.52 5.40 -6.72
N LYS A 232 34.29 5.59 -6.25
CA LYS A 232 33.97 6.09 -4.91
C LYS A 232 33.79 4.91 -3.96
N LEU A 233 34.57 4.91 -2.88
CA LEU A 233 34.60 3.85 -1.87
C LEU A 233 33.98 4.28 -0.53
N ASP A 234 33.25 5.40 -0.52
CA ASP A 234 32.51 5.91 0.64
C ASP A 234 31.22 5.09 0.87
N VAL A 235 31.40 3.81 1.21
CA VAL A 235 30.28 2.92 1.49
C VAL A 235 29.72 3.24 2.87
N SER A 236 28.48 3.72 2.90
CA SER A 236 27.68 3.89 4.12
C SER A 236 26.79 2.66 4.34
N LEU A 237 26.53 2.32 5.62
CA LEU A 237 25.53 1.31 5.98
C LEU A 237 24.09 1.77 5.70
N VAL A 238 23.87 3.08 5.63
CA VAL A 238 22.60 3.70 5.29
C VAL A 238 22.68 4.30 3.89
N PRO A 239 21.66 4.12 3.03
CA PRO A 239 21.63 4.75 1.72
C PRO A 239 21.82 6.27 1.84
N PRO A 240 22.75 6.89 1.07
CA PRO A 240 22.90 8.35 1.11
C PRO A 240 21.67 9.03 0.49
N PRO A 241 21.42 10.32 0.81
CA PRO A 241 20.37 11.10 0.16
C PRO A 241 20.50 11.02 -1.37
N ASP A 242 19.40 10.70 -2.05
CA ASP A 242 19.37 10.54 -3.50
C ASP A 242 18.06 11.14 -4.04
N PRO A 243 18.11 12.37 -4.58
CA PRO A 243 16.92 13.07 -5.06
C PRO A 243 16.10 12.28 -6.07
N LEU A 244 16.73 11.39 -6.86
CA LEU A 244 16.01 10.56 -7.81
C LEU A 244 15.18 9.49 -7.10
N ARG A 245 15.75 8.82 -6.08
CA ARG A 245 15.03 7.79 -5.31
C ARG A 245 13.86 8.40 -4.54
N ASP A 246 14.08 9.57 -3.97
CA ASP A 246 13.07 10.32 -3.23
C ASP A 246 11.95 10.75 -4.18
N ALA A 247 12.28 11.32 -5.33
CA ALA A 247 11.29 11.72 -6.34
C ALA A 247 10.49 10.52 -6.88
N MET A 248 11.12 9.37 -7.10
CA MET A 248 10.44 8.14 -7.49
C MET A 248 9.39 7.73 -6.44
N PHE A 249 9.78 7.74 -5.16
CA PHE A 249 8.85 7.45 -4.06
C PHE A 249 7.71 8.47 -3.99
N VAL A 250 8.03 9.77 -3.91
CA VAL A 250 7.07 10.86 -3.72
C VAL A 250 6.04 10.91 -4.85
N ASN A 251 6.49 10.82 -6.11
CA ASN A 251 5.59 10.80 -7.26
C ASN A 251 4.66 9.60 -7.16
N ARG A 252 5.20 8.42 -6.84
CA ARG A 252 4.39 7.22 -6.74
C ARG A 252 3.39 7.28 -5.58
N ALA A 253 3.84 7.65 -4.40
CA ALA A 253 2.99 7.74 -3.23
C ALA A 253 1.84 8.74 -3.47
N THR A 254 2.12 9.85 -4.17
CA THR A 254 1.09 10.81 -4.58
C THR A 254 0.06 10.17 -5.51
N GLU A 255 0.51 9.43 -6.54
CA GLU A 255 -0.38 8.70 -7.46
C GLU A 255 -1.27 7.69 -6.73
N THR A 256 -0.67 6.79 -5.94
CA THR A 256 -1.42 5.71 -5.27
C THR A 256 -2.33 6.24 -4.17
N ASN A 257 -1.88 7.25 -3.41
CA ASN A 257 -2.72 7.89 -2.39
C ASN A 257 -3.92 8.58 -3.03
N TRP A 258 -3.76 9.22 -4.19
CA TRP A 258 -4.90 9.83 -4.89
C TRP A 258 -5.92 8.79 -5.39
N MET A 259 -5.44 7.67 -5.95
CA MET A 259 -6.29 6.55 -6.33
C MET A 259 -7.10 6.03 -5.13
N VAL A 260 -6.44 5.86 -3.98
CA VAL A 260 -7.10 5.38 -2.75
C VAL A 260 -8.06 6.44 -2.20
N HIS A 261 -7.68 7.72 -2.21
CA HIS A 261 -8.53 8.85 -1.79
C HIS A 261 -9.87 8.88 -2.54
N ARG A 262 -9.82 8.69 -3.85
CA ARG A 262 -11.03 8.56 -4.67
C ARG A 262 -11.87 7.35 -4.28
N LEU A 263 -11.27 6.26 -3.81
CA LEU A 263 -12.01 5.08 -3.34
C LEU A 263 -12.56 5.21 -1.92
N VAL A 264 -11.97 6.04 -1.03
CA VAL A 264 -12.42 6.18 0.37
C VAL A 264 -13.95 6.33 0.54
N PRO A 265 -14.67 7.13 -0.26
CA PRO A 265 -16.13 7.20 -0.19
C PRO A 265 -16.83 5.84 -0.34
N TYR A 266 -16.36 4.96 -1.24
CA TYR A 266 -16.92 3.61 -1.46
C TYR A 266 -16.77 2.68 -0.24
N MET A 267 -15.94 3.03 0.75
CA MET A 267 -15.90 2.34 2.03
C MET A 267 -17.11 2.62 2.91
N ARG A 268 -17.81 3.75 2.71
CA ARG A 268 -18.87 4.22 3.60
C ARG A 268 -20.19 3.52 3.29
N ARG A 269 -20.88 3.01 4.32
CA ARG A 269 -22.24 2.47 4.17
C ARG A 269 -23.24 3.56 3.79
N GLN A 270 -24.32 3.19 3.10
CA GLN A 270 -25.39 4.13 2.73
C GLN A 270 -26.09 4.75 3.93
N ASP A 271 -26.13 4.07 5.08
CA ASP A 271 -26.67 4.57 6.33
C ASP A 271 -25.65 5.32 7.20
N THR A 272 -24.45 5.60 6.66
CA THR A 272 -23.51 6.52 7.32
C THR A 272 -24.15 7.91 7.39
N PRO A 273 -24.19 8.55 8.58
CA PRO A 273 -24.73 9.89 8.72
C PRO A 273 -24.09 10.88 7.75
N ALA A 274 -24.90 11.83 7.27
CA ALA A 274 -24.40 12.94 6.47
C ALA A 274 -23.44 13.80 7.32
N ASP A 275 -22.30 14.16 6.73
CA ASP A 275 -21.26 14.96 7.37
C ASP A 275 -20.70 15.96 6.35
N GLU A 276 -21.10 17.22 6.47
CA GLU A 276 -20.66 18.29 5.57
C GLU A 276 -19.16 18.57 5.69
N GLN A 277 -18.60 18.42 6.89
CA GLN A 277 -17.18 18.63 7.13
C GLN A 277 -16.35 17.52 6.49
N TRP A 278 -16.83 16.28 6.55
CA TRP A 278 -16.22 15.16 5.83
C TRP A 278 -16.21 15.41 4.32
N VAL A 279 -17.33 15.83 3.74
CA VAL A 279 -17.43 16.15 2.29
C VAL A 279 -16.47 17.27 1.91
N LYS A 280 -16.37 18.31 2.74
CA LYS A 280 -15.43 19.43 2.53
C LYS A 280 -13.98 18.96 2.57
N ASN A 281 -13.61 18.16 3.58
CA ASN A 281 -12.25 17.61 3.71
C ASN A 281 -11.89 16.71 2.53
N TRP A 282 -12.84 15.88 2.08
CA TRP A 282 -12.65 15.03 0.90
C TRP A 282 -12.32 15.85 -0.34
N LYS A 283 -13.08 16.92 -0.61
CA LYS A 283 -12.87 17.81 -1.77
C LYS A 283 -11.52 18.52 -1.69
N ILE A 284 -11.18 19.06 -0.52
CA ILE A 284 -9.89 19.73 -0.31
C ILE A 284 -8.73 18.79 -0.64
N LEU A 285 -8.75 17.56 -0.12
CA LEU A 285 -7.70 16.57 -0.41
C LEU A 285 -7.64 16.24 -1.90
N ASP A 286 -8.80 16.05 -2.54
CA ASP A 286 -8.87 15.72 -3.97
C ASP A 286 -8.27 16.82 -4.85
N ASP A 287 -8.63 18.08 -4.56
CA ASP A 287 -8.11 19.25 -5.25
C ASP A 287 -6.58 19.37 -5.08
N HIS A 288 -6.05 19.08 -3.89
CA HIS A 288 -4.60 19.14 -3.63
C HIS A 288 -3.84 17.99 -4.29
N PHE A 289 -4.40 16.78 -4.36
CA PHE A 289 -3.81 15.70 -5.14
C PHE A 289 -3.75 16.04 -6.62
N ARG A 290 -4.84 16.57 -7.18
CA ARG A 290 -4.87 17.06 -8.56
C ARG A 290 -3.80 18.13 -8.78
N TRP A 291 -3.75 19.15 -7.92
CA TRP A 291 -2.81 20.26 -8.04
C TRP A 291 -1.35 19.79 -8.02
N MET A 292 -1.02 18.82 -7.16
CA MET A 292 0.33 18.22 -7.12
C MET A 292 0.69 17.53 -8.44
N VAL A 293 -0.24 16.80 -9.06
CA VAL A 293 -0.02 16.13 -10.34
C VAL A 293 0.04 17.12 -11.50
N GLU A 294 -0.83 18.14 -11.52
CA GLU A 294 -0.77 19.24 -12.50
C GLU A 294 0.56 19.99 -12.41
N GLY A 295 1.10 20.16 -11.21
CA GLY A 295 2.45 20.71 -10.98
C GLY A 295 3.55 19.90 -11.68
N LEU A 296 3.45 18.56 -11.71
CA LEU A 296 4.36 17.72 -12.49
C LEU A 296 4.25 18.01 -14.00
N GLY A 297 3.03 18.24 -14.49
CA GLY A 297 2.78 18.62 -15.88
C GLY A 297 3.39 19.97 -16.23
N ALA A 298 3.26 20.95 -15.33
CA ALA A 298 3.81 22.30 -15.51
C ALA A 298 5.35 22.32 -15.62
N ILE A 299 6.04 21.34 -15.01
CA ILE A 299 7.50 21.15 -15.15
C ILE A 299 7.87 20.21 -16.31
N GLY A 300 6.94 19.95 -17.24
CA GLY A 300 7.17 19.22 -18.49
C GLY A 300 7.10 17.70 -18.37
N LYS A 301 6.50 17.15 -17.31
CA LYS A 301 6.31 15.69 -17.21
C LYS A 301 5.01 15.27 -17.91
N GLU A 302 5.15 14.68 -19.10
CA GLU A 302 4.04 14.16 -19.92
C GLU A 302 3.12 13.18 -19.17
N ILE A 303 3.68 12.49 -18.16
CA ILE A 303 2.93 11.51 -17.36
C ILE A 303 1.80 12.13 -16.53
N ALA A 304 1.87 13.43 -16.23
CA ALA A 304 0.86 14.11 -15.44
C ALA A 304 -0.52 14.06 -16.11
N THR A 305 -0.58 14.42 -17.40
CA THR A 305 -1.83 14.40 -18.18
C THR A 305 -2.40 12.98 -18.27
N ALA A 306 -1.55 12.00 -18.53
CA ALA A 306 -1.94 10.59 -18.58
C ALA A 306 -2.51 10.10 -17.24
N PHE A 307 -1.92 10.53 -16.12
CA PHE A 307 -2.39 10.15 -14.79
C PHE A 307 -3.71 10.83 -14.41
N ILE A 308 -3.87 12.12 -14.74
CA ILE A 308 -5.13 12.84 -14.53
C ILE A 308 -6.27 12.18 -15.31
N GLU A 309 -6.06 11.90 -16.61
CA GLU A 309 -7.04 11.21 -17.44
C GLU A 309 -7.41 9.84 -16.84
N PHE A 310 -6.42 9.11 -16.35
CA PHE A 310 -6.63 7.82 -15.70
C PHE A 310 -7.48 7.93 -14.43
N ILE A 311 -7.17 8.87 -13.54
CA ILE A 311 -7.96 9.09 -12.31
C ILE A 311 -9.39 9.49 -12.66
N ASP A 312 -9.55 10.45 -13.57
CA ASP A 312 -10.87 11.00 -13.92
C ASP A 312 -11.77 9.96 -14.61
N SER A 313 -11.19 9.09 -15.45
CA SER A 313 -11.93 8.02 -16.14
C SER A 313 -12.22 6.82 -15.22
N LYS A 314 -11.22 6.38 -14.44
CA LYS A 314 -11.28 5.08 -13.74
C LYS A 314 -11.65 5.19 -12.28
N PHE A 315 -11.21 6.25 -11.62
CA PHE A 315 -11.46 6.53 -10.20
C PHE A 315 -12.49 7.65 -10.05
N LYS A 316 -13.56 7.61 -10.86
CA LYS A 316 -14.63 8.61 -10.95
C LYS A 316 -15.52 8.76 -9.71
N PHE A 317 -15.12 8.17 -8.60
CA PHE A 317 -15.86 8.20 -7.35
C PHE A 317 -15.68 9.56 -6.66
N ASP A 318 -16.72 9.97 -5.96
CA ASP A 318 -16.77 11.25 -5.27
C ASP A 318 -17.31 11.12 -3.85
N ALA A 319 -17.37 12.22 -3.11
CA ALA A 319 -17.87 12.25 -1.75
C ALA A 319 -19.32 11.72 -1.56
N SER A 320 -20.10 11.58 -2.64
CA SER A 320 -21.46 11.02 -2.63
C SER A 320 -21.50 9.51 -2.88
N THR A 321 -20.38 8.92 -3.30
CA THR A 321 -20.25 7.48 -3.50
C THR A 321 -20.31 6.77 -2.16
N HIS A 322 -21.05 5.67 -2.11
CA HIS A 322 -21.16 4.78 -0.96
C HIS A 322 -20.90 3.35 -1.41
N TYR A 323 -20.60 2.48 -0.45
CA TYR A 323 -20.56 1.05 -0.70
C TYR A 323 -21.88 0.58 -1.31
N SER A 324 -21.77 -0.33 -2.26
CA SER A 324 -22.87 -1.11 -2.78
C SER A 324 -22.31 -2.44 -3.26
N GLU A 325 -22.97 -3.55 -2.92
CA GLU A 325 -22.54 -4.87 -3.38
C GLU A 325 -22.36 -4.88 -4.92
N PRO A 326 -21.18 -5.27 -5.46
CA PRO A 326 -20.95 -5.23 -6.89
C PRO A 326 -21.92 -6.15 -7.65
N LYS A 327 -22.88 -5.55 -8.33
CA LYS A 327 -23.75 -6.27 -9.27
C LYS A 327 -22.92 -6.58 -10.52
N ILE A 328 -22.71 -7.87 -10.81
CA ILE A 328 -21.98 -8.28 -12.02
C ILE A 328 -22.76 -7.77 -13.23
N VAL A 329 -22.25 -6.75 -13.89
CA VAL A 329 -22.74 -6.34 -15.19
C VAL A 329 -22.03 -7.25 -16.19
N GLU A 330 -22.69 -8.33 -16.62
CA GLU A 330 -22.22 -9.06 -17.79
C GLU A 330 -22.08 -8.06 -18.94
N PRO A 331 -20.92 -8.01 -19.62
CA PRO A 331 -20.76 -7.10 -20.73
C PRO A 331 -21.83 -7.47 -21.76
N ARG A 332 -22.73 -6.53 -22.07
CA ARG A 332 -23.56 -6.63 -23.28
C ARG A 332 -22.58 -6.85 -24.43
N GLU A 333 -22.59 -8.05 -25.00
CA GLU A 333 -21.94 -8.33 -26.26
C GLU A 333 -22.43 -7.25 -27.23
N ARG A 334 -21.55 -6.32 -27.60
CA ARG A 334 -21.83 -5.42 -28.70
C ARG A 334 -21.73 -6.28 -29.95
N PHE A 335 -22.90 -6.62 -30.49
CA PHE A 335 -23.09 -7.21 -31.81
C PHE A 335 -22.36 -6.42 -32.89
#